data_AF-A0A7V1TUW9-F1
#
_entry.id   AF-A0A7V1TUW9-F1
#
_cell.length_a   1.000
_cell.length_b   1.000
_cell.length_c   1.000
_cell.angle_alpha   90.00
_cell.angle_beta   90.00
_cell.angle_gamma   90.00
#
_symmetry.space_group_name_H-M   'P 1'
#
loop_
_entity.id
_entity.type
_entity.pdbx_description
1 polymer ?
#
loop_
_entity_poly.entity_id
_entity_poly.type
_entity_poly.pdbx_seq_one_letter_code
_entity_poly.pdbx_strand_id
1 'polypeptide(L)'
;MSEATFRLTTHQQRSPASFHKLLLPWYDTHRRSFPWRSTRTPYNILVSEIMLQQTQASRVVDFYKRWLKKFPTFNSLARASRGDVLRMWSGLGYNNRAIRLHELARYVVTQHRSHLPHNPEDLQKLPGIGKYTAHAIACFAFGQSIPVVDVNVKRVLTRWTNNVRAPHELISDTAAWNLAERLIPHHRAYDWNQALMDLGSLVCTARRPRCVECPVHQCCCSAFSPLLMQSIQRDKKREPSRKGIPRRLYRGRILKLLHTTPRTSRQIAAELWKKFSTHDVRWLTEVLKQMCSDGIVRKNRTKYALVE
;
A
#
# COMPACT_ATOMS: atom_id res chain seq x y z
N MET A 1 -37.96 34.26 -1.57
CA MET A 1 -36.85 33.91 -0.66
C MET A 1 -35.56 33.96 -1.48
N SER A 2 -34.65 34.88 -1.17
CA SER A 2 -33.52 35.26 -2.05
C SER A 2 -32.35 34.29 -1.99
N GLU A 3 -31.58 34.19 -3.10
CA GLU A 3 -30.33 33.42 -3.25
C GLU A 3 -29.29 33.64 -2.13
N ALA A 4 -29.34 34.79 -1.45
CA ALA A 4 -28.49 35.09 -0.31
C ALA A 4 -28.73 34.16 0.89
N THR A 5 -29.97 33.70 1.09
CA THR A 5 -30.35 32.79 2.18
C THR A 5 -29.85 31.36 1.95
N PHE A 6 -29.62 30.95 0.69
CA PHE A 6 -29.06 29.65 0.35
C PHE A 6 -27.52 29.62 0.45
N ARG A 7 -26.85 30.77 0.29
CA ARG A 7 -25.38 30.85 0.42
C ARG A 7 -24.92 30.86 1.88
N LEU A 8 -25.70 31.44 2.79
CA LEU A 8 -25.33 31.58 4.20
C LEU A 8 -25.40 30.29 5.04
N THR A 9 -26.13 29.25 4.59
CA THR A 9 -26.22 27.95 5.30
C THR A 9 -25.10 26.96 4.93
N THR A 10 -24.36 27.20 3.85
CA THR A 10 -23.39 26.23 3.31
C THR A 10 -22.01 26.24 3.98
N HIS A 11 -21.61 27.35 4.61
CA HIS A 11 -20.28 27.46 5.24
C HIS A 11 -20.24 26.88 6.67
N GLN A 12 -21.33 27.00 7.45
CA GLN A 12 -21.42 26.42 8.80
C GLN A 12 -21.43 24.88 8.80
N GLN A 13 -21.89 24.25 7.72
CA GLN A 13 -21.91 22.78 7.61
C GLN A 13 -20.55 22.16 7.27
N ARG A 14 -19.58 22.96 6.82
CA ARG A 14 -18.26 22.50 6.30
C ARG A 14 -17.13 22.72 7.31
N SER A 15 -17.35 22.31 8.55
CA SER A 15 -16.33 22.37 9.61
C SER A 15 -15.67 21.00 9.84
N PRO A 16 -14.45 20.95 10.41
CA PRO A 16 -13.85 19.69 10.87
C PRO A 16 -14.76 18.93 11.84
N ALA A 17 -15.50 19.64 12.69
CA ALA A 17 -16.45 19.04 13.62
C ALA A 17 -17.59 18.29 12.90
N SER A 18 -18.20 18.92 11.88
CA SER A 18 -19.24 18.27 11.07
C SER A 18 -18.70 17.07 10.30
N PHE A 19 -17.46 17.16 9.80
CA PHE A 19 -16.79 16.04 9.12
C PHE A 19 -16.64 14.83 10.05
N HIS A 20 -16.16 15.03 11.28
CA HIS A 20 -15.99 13.95 12.25
C HIS A 20 -17.32 13.38 12.73
N LYS A 21 -18.31 14.24 13.00
CA LYS A 21 -19.64 13.84 13.46
C LYS A 21 -20.35 12.90 12.48
N LEU A 22 -20.02 12.98 11.19
CA LEU A 22 -20.55 12.11 10.15
C LEU A 22 -19.64 10.91 9.84
N LEU A 23 -18.33 11.12 9.73
CA LEU A 23 -17.38 10.09 9.33
C LEU A 23 -17.21 8.99 10.39
N LEU A 24 -17.07 9.37 11.66
CA LEU A 24 -16.70 8.42 12.70
C LEU A 24 -17.85 7.45 13.06
N PRO A 25 -19.11 7.88 13.22
CA PRO A 25 -20.22 6.94 13.42
C PRO A 25 -20.45 6.00 12.23
N TRP A 26 -20.21 6.49 11.00
CA TRP A 26 -20.22 5.63 9.82
C TRP A 26 -19.14 4.55 9.91
N TYR A 27 -17.93 4.91 10.33
CA TYR A 27 -16.86 3.94 10.52
C TYR A 27 -17.19 2.91 11.60
N ASP A 28 -17.78 3.33 12.73
CA ASP A 28 -18.16 2.43 13.83
C ASP A 28 -19.10 1.30 13.36
N THR A 29 -19.95 1.58 12.37
CA THR A 29 -20.94 0.63 11.82
C THR A 29 -20.49 -0.07 10.52
N HIS A 30 -19.61 0.55 9.73
CA HIS A 30 -19.22 0.06 8.38
C HIS A 30 -17.76 -0.38 8.27
N ARG A 31 -16.95 -0.27 9.33
CA ARG A 31 -15.52 -0.63 9.30
C ARG A 31 -15.30 -2.04 8.80
N ARG A 32 -14.31 -2.20 7.92
CA ARG A 32 -13.88 -3.53 7.50
C ARG A 32 -13.03 -4.20 8.56
N SER A 33 -13.20 -5.51 8.71
CA SER A 33 -12.35 -6.33 9.55
C SER A 33 -11.14 -6.84 8.76
N PHE A 34 -9.93 -6.59 9.28
CA PHE A 34 -8.69 -7.17 8.78
C PHE A 34 -7.81 -7.60 9.95
N PRO A 35 -7.01 -8.66 9.82
CA PRO A 35 -6.19 -9.17 10.93
C PRO A 35 -5.23 -8.13 11.55
N TRP A 36 -4.69 -7.22 10.74
CA TRP A 36 -3.80 -6.15 11.21
C TRP A 36 -4.52 -5.00 11.93
N ARG A 37 -5.86 -4.93 11.86
CA ARG A 37 -6.66 -3.97 12.66
C ARG A 37 -6.95 -4.49 14.08
N SER A 38 -6.71 -5.77 14.33
CA SER A 38 -6.95 -6.42 15.64
C SER A 38 -5.67 -6.55 16.47
N THR A 39 -4.61 -5.82 16.14
CA THR A 39 -3.30 -5.89 16.82
C THR A 39 -2.71 -4.49 16.94
N ARG A 40 -1.91 -4.28 17.99
CA ARG A 40 -1.07 -3.08 18.18
C ARG A 40 0.42 -3.39 18.14
N THR A 41 0.81 -4.65 17.97
CA THR A 41 2.22 -5.05 17.87
C THR A 41 2.93 -4.35 16.70
N PRO A 42 4.00 -3.56 16.94
CA PRO A 42 4.65 -2.77 15.89
C PRO A 42 5.18 -3.60 14.72
N TYR A 43 5.73 -4.79 14.98
CA TYR A 43 6.16 -5.72 13.93
C TYR A 43 5.01 -6.13 13.01
N ASN A 44 3.86 -6.48 13.59
CA ASN A 44 2.67 -6.91 12.85
C ASN A 44 2.14 -5.79 11.96
N ILE A 45 2.05 -4.57 12.50
CA ILE A 45 1.64 -3.38 11.74
C ILE A 45 2.62 -3.09 10.61
N LEU A 46 3.93 -3.11 10.86
CA LEU A 46 4.93 -2.93 9.82
C LEU A 46 4.76 -3.94 8.68
N VAL A 47 4.60 -5.23 9.01
CA VAL A 47 4.42 -6.29 8.01
C VAL A 47 3.19 -6.02 7.15
N SER A 48 2.03 -5.67 7.74
CA SER A 48 0.83 -5.38 6.97
C SER A 48 1.00 -4.15 6.08
N GLU A 49 1.59 -3.06 6.59
CA GLU A 49 1.79 -1.84 5.80
C GLU A 49 2.70 -2.08 4.59
N ILE A 50 3.78 -2.84 4.75
CA ILE A 50 4.65 -3.21 3.61
C ILE A 50 3.89 -4.12 2.62
N MET A 51 3.09 -5.07 3.10
CA MET A 51 2.31 -5.95 2.22
C MET A 51 1.21 -5.21 1.45
N LEU A 52 0.59 -4.19 2.04
CA LEU A 52 -0.49 -3.40 1.43
C LEU A 52 0.00 -2.45 0.32
N GLN A 53 1.30 -2.17 0.24
CA GLN A 53 1.87 -1.38 -0.85
C GLN A 53 1.56 -2.02 -2.21
N GLN A 54 0.81 -1.31 -3.06
CA GLN A 54 0.43 -1.76 -4.41
C GLN A 54 -0.25 -3.15 -4.43
N THR A 55 -0.90 -3.56 -3.34
CA THR A 55 -1.57 -4.86 -3.22
C THR A 55 -2.94 -4.67 -2.59
N GLN A 56 -3.96 -5.36 -3.10
CA GLN A 56 -5.31 -5.28 -2.53
C GLN A 56 -5.36 -5.96 -1.15
N ALA A 57 -6.02 -5.32 -0.20
CA ALA A 57 -6.14 -5.79 1.18
C ALA A 57 -6.66 -7.24 1.28
N SER A 58 -7.69 -7.60 0.52
CA SER A 58 -8.24 -8.97 0.50
C SER A 58 -7.18 -10.04 0.18
N ARG A 59 -6.27 -9.75 -0.76
CA ARG A 59 -5.16 -10.65 -1.12
C ARG A 59 -4.11 -10.74 -0.01
N VAL A 60 -3.92 -9.67 0.77
CA VAL A 60 -2.89 -9.62 1.82
C VAL A 60 -3.25 -10.52 3.01
N VAL A 61 -4.54 -10.72 3.31
CA VAL A 61 -5.01 -11.48 4.50
C VAL A 61 -4.31 -12.83 4.67
N ASP A 62 -4.31 -13.67 3.65
CA ASP A 62 -3.74 -15.03 3.75
C ASP A 62 -2.21 -15.02 3.77
N PHE A 63 -1.58 -14.05 3.09
CA PHE A 63 -0.13 -13.89 3.11
C PHE A 63 0.34 -13.42 4.48
N TYR A 64 -0.35 -12.45 5.06
CA TYR A 64 -0.08 -11.91 6.39
C TYR A 64 -0.18 -13.00 7.46
N LYS A 65 -1.26 -13.78 7.46
CA LYS A 65 -1.45 -14.89 8.42
C LYS A 65 -0.32 -15.93 8.34
N ARG A 66 0.00 -16.40 7.11
CA ARG A 66 1.09 -17.38 6.91
C ARG A 66 2.46 -16.80 7.25
N TRP A 67 2.67 -15.53 6.94
CA TRP A 67 3.91 -14.83 7.25
C TRP A 67 4.14 -14.76 8.76
N LEU A 68 3.17 -14.25 9.53
CA LEU A 68 3.31 -14.16 10.99
C LEU A 68 3.40 -15.52 11.67
N LYS A 69 2.82 -16.57 11.08
CA LYS A 69 3.02 -17.95 11.57
C LYS A 69 4.48 -18.40 11.43
N LYS A 70 5.14 -18.07 10.32
CA LYS A 70 6.53 -18.49 10.04
C LYS A 70 7.56 -17.54 10.66
N PHE A 71 7.29 -16.25 10.64
CA PHE A 71 8.13 -15.18 11.13
C PHE A 71 7.32 -14.29 12.10
N PRO A 72 7.11 -14.72 13.36
CA PRO A 72 6.29 -13.97 14.31
C PRO A 72 6.95 -12.68 14.83
N THR A 73 8.27 -12.53 14.66
CA THR A 73 9.05 -11.41 15.24
C THR A 73 10.17 -10.93 14.33
N PHE A 74 10.71 -9.74 14.61
CA PHE A 74 11.95 -9.25 13.97
C PHE A 74 13.09 -10.26 14.05
N ASN A 75 13.32 -10.89 15.21
CA ASN A 75 14.39 -11.88 15.37
C ASN A 75 14.18 -13.09 14.46
N SER A 76 12.95 -13.62 14.39
CA SER A 76 12.64 -14.77 13.52
C SER A 76 12.84 -14.45 12.03
N LEU A 77 12.47 -13.24 11.61
CA LEU A 77 12.64 -12.78 10.25
C LEU A 77 14.11 -12.49 9.92
N ALA A 78 14.85 -11.85 10.83
CA ALA A 78 16.26 -11.49 10.62
C ALA A 78 17.18 -12.71 10.48
N ARG A 79 16.86 -13.81 11.18
CA ARG A 79 17.58 -15.10 11.10
C ARG A 79 17.20 -15.93 9.87
N ALA A 80 16.12 -15.58 9.19
CA ALA A 80 15.65 -16.35 8.04
C ALA A 80 16.65 -16.26 6.88
N SER A 81 16.69 -17.33 6.08
CA SER A 81 17.36 -17.30 4.80
C SER A 81 16.60 -16.35 3.86
N ARG A 82 17.31 -15.66 2.95
CA ARG A 82 16.66 -14.81 1.94
C ARG A 82 15.76 -15.66 1.04
N GLY A 83 16.12 -16.93 0.81
CA GLY A 83 15.31 -17.89 0.08
C GLY A 83 13.96 -18.12 0.76
N ASP A 84 13.95 -18.37 2.08
CA ASP A 84 12.72 -18.57 2.86
C ASP A 84 11.80 -17.35 2.84
N VAL A 85 12.38 -16.16 2.97
CA VAL A 85 11.67 -14.87 2.86
C VAL A 85 10.98 -14.74 1.50
N LEU A 86 11.70 -15.02 0.42
CA LEU A 86 11.18 -14.97 -0.95
C LEU A 86 10.11 -16.04 -1.20
N ARG A 87 10.30 -17.25 -0.67
CA ARG A 87 9.33 -18.35 -0.74
C ARG A 87 8.02 -17.98 -0.06
N MET A 88 8.08 -17.37 1.13
CA MET A 88 6.89 -16.93 1.87
C MET A 88 6.16 -15.76 1.21
N TRP A 89 6.89 -14.87 0.52
CA TRP A 89 6.33 -13.74 -0.23
C TRP A 89 5.81 -14.12 -1.63
N SER A 90 6.17 -15.31 -2.12
CA SER A 90 5.90 -15.77 -3.48
C SER A 90 4.41 -15.71 -3.82
N GLY A 91 4.08 -14.94 -4.86
CA GLY A 91 2.70 -14.70 -5.28
C GLY A 91 2.11 -13.38 -4.79
N LEU A 92 2.70 -12.65 -3.85
CA LEU A 92 2.22 -11.32 -3.47
C LEU A 92 2.65 -10.22 -4.45
N GLY A 93 3.72 -10.47 -5.21
CA GLY A 93 4.29 -9.53 -6.17
C GLY A 93 5.21 -8.49 -5.52
N TYR A 94 5.98 -7.77 -6.34
CA TYR A 94 6.96 -6.78 -5.89
C TYR A 94 7.92 -7.33 -4.81
N ASN A 95 8.63 -8.42 -5.14
CA ASN A 95 9.46 -9.20 -4.20
C ASN A 95 10.55 -8.37 -3.48
N ASN A 96 10.98 -7.24 -4.05
CA ASN A 96 11.94 -6.34 -3.38
C ASN A 96 11.40 -5.80 -2.05
N ARG A 97 10.07 -5.76 -1.86
CA ARG A 97 9.47 -5.42 -0.56
C ARG A 97 9.82 -6.44 0.52
N ALA A 98 9.82 -7.74 0.18
CA ALA A 98 10.20 -8.81 1.10
C ALA A 98 11.68 -8.70 1.49
N ILE A 99 12.54 -8.43 0.50
CA ILE A 99 13.98 -8.27 0.72
C ILE A 99 14.25 -7.07 1.62
N ARG A 100 13.65 -5.91 1.32
CA ARG A 100 13.80 -4.70 2.15
C ARG A 100 13.24 -4.89 3.56
N LEU A 101 12.12 -5.58 3.71
CA LEU A 101 11.56 -5.90 5.03
C LEU A 101 12.50 -6.82 5.83
N HIS A 102 13.14 -7.78 5.18
CA HIS A 102 14.13 -8.64 5.80
C HIS A 102 15.40 -7.88 6.19
N GLU A 103 15.91 -7.01 5.33
CA GLU A 103 17.05 -6.13 5.63
C GLU A 103 16.75 -5.18 6.78
N LEU A 104 15.55 -4.57 6.78
CA LEU A 104 15.07 -3.76 7.89
C LEU A 104 14.98 -4.57 9.18
N ALA A 105 14.50 -5.81 9.14
CA ALA A 105 14.44 -6.65 10.33
C ALA A 105 15.84 -6.90 10.93
N ARG A 106 16.85 -7.16 10.09
CA ARG A 106 18.25 -7.30 10.54
C ARG A 106 18.78 -6.00 11.13
N TYR A 107 18.48 -4.87 10.50
CA TYR A 107 18.84 -3.55 11.01
C TYR A 107 18.21 -3.28 12.38
N VAL A 108 16.90 -3.52 12.55
CA VAL A 108 16.18 -3.30 13.82
C VAL A 108 16.69 -4.23 14.93
N VAL A 109 17.01 -5.49 14.62
CA VAL A 109 17.61 -6.42 15.59
C VAL A 109 18.97 -5.91 16.07
N THR A 110 19.83 -5.46 15.16
CA THR A 110 21.21 -5.07 15.48
C THR A 110 21.30 -3.67 16.10
N GLN A 111 20.64 -2.67 15.52
CA GLN A 111 20.76 -1.27 15.91
C GLN A 111 19.75 -0.85 16.99
N HIS A 112 18.60 -1.51 17.05
CA HIS A 112 17.50 -1.14 17.95
C HIS A 112 17.05 -2.28 18.86
N ARG A 113 17.85 -3.35 18.99
CA ARG A 113 17.58 -4.49 19.88
C ARG A 113 16.16 -5.05 19.71
N SER A 114 15.72 -5.18 18.45
CA SER A 114 14.39 -5.68 18.07
C SER A 114 13.19 -4.78 18.37
N HIS A 115 13.41 -3.52 18.74
CA HIS A 115 12.35 -2.55 19.03
C HIS A 115 12.30 -1.46 17.96
N LEU A 116 11.10 -1.07 17.54
CA LEU A 116 10.95 0.11 16.69
C LEU A 116 10.92 1.37 17.58
N PRO A 117 11.53 2.50 17.14
CA PRO A 117 11.32 3.77 17.81
C PRO A 117 9.84 4.18 17.73
N HIS A 118 9.37 4.91 18.74
CA HIS A 118 7.96 5.32 18.81
C HIS A 118 7.69 6.58 17.98
N ASN A 119 8.72 7.41 17.83
CA ASN A 119 8.64 8.72 17.20
C ASN A 119 8.67 8.61 15.66
N PRO A 120 7.75 9.27 14.92
CA PRO A 120 7.65 9.16 13.46
C PRO A 120 8.91 9.64 12.73
N GLU A 121 9.60 10.67 13.21
CA GLU A 121 10.84 11.14 12.59
C GLU A 121 11.96 10.10 12.70
N ASP A 122 12.02 9.36 13.81
CA ASP A 122 13.01 8.29 13.98
C ASP A 122 12.63 7.03 13.21
N LEU A 123 11.34 6.71 13.13
CA LEU A 123 10.84 5.65 12.26
C LEU A 123 11.20 5.93 10.80
N GLN A 124 11.14 7.18 10.34
CA GLN A 124 11.47 7.56 8.97
C GLN A 124 12.97 7.47 8.65
N LYS A 125 13.85 7.46 9.67
CA LYS A 125 15.29 7.21 9.48
C LYS A 125 15.59 5.74 9.18
N LEU A 126 14.65 4.83 9.45
CA LEU A 126 14.85 3.40 9.20
C LEU A 126 14.88 3.07 7.70
N PRO A 127 15.74 2.12 7.27
CA PRO A 127 15.86 1.74 5.87
C PRO A 127 14.53 1.33 5.24
N GLY A 128 14.12 2.05 4.18
CA GLY A 128 12.91 1.73 3.42
C GLY A 128 11.60 2.20 4.06
N ILE A 129 11.65 2.94 5.18
CA ILE A 129 10.48 3.53 5.83
C ILE A 129 10.33 4.99 5.39
N GLY A 130 9.29 5.27 4.60
CA GLY A 130 8.91 6.64 4.23
C GLY A 130 7.88 7.24 5.19
N LYS A 131 7.57 8.54 5.02
CA LYS A 131 6.61 9.29 5.85
C LYS A 131 5.30 8.54 6.11
N TYR A 132 4.67 7.98 5.08
CA TYR A 132 3.43 7.20 5.23
C TYR A 132 3.59 6.04 6.22
N THR A 133 4.60 5.18 6.03
CA THR A 133 4.78 3.98 6.86
C THR A 133 5.20 4.35 8.27
N ALA A 134 6.04 5.38 8.44
CA ALA A 134 6.40 5.90 9.76
C ALA A 134 5.16 6.36 10.54
N HIS A 135 4.32 7.19 9.91
CA HIS A 135 3.09 7.66 10.52
C HIS A 135 2.09 6.53 10.79
N ALA A 136 1.98 5.56 9.88
CA ALA A 136 1.13 4.39 10.07
C ALA A 136 1.56 3.57 11.29
N ILE A 137 2.86 3.34 11.48
CA ILE A 137 3.37 2.63 12.66
C ILE A 137 3.13 3.45 13.93
N ALA A 138 3.49 4.73 13.94
CA ALA A 138 3.30 5.61 15.10
C ALA A 138 1.82 5.73 15.52
N CYS A 139 0.89 5.85 14.58
CA CYS A 139 -0.54 5.89 14.90
C CYS A 139 -1.11 4.51 15.23
N PHE A 140 -0.85 3.49 14.40
CA PHE A 140 -1.54 2.20 14.50
C PHE A 140 -0.96 1.29 15.56
N ALA A 141 0.36 1.32 15.79
CA ALA A 141 1.01 0.53 16.82
C ALA A 141 1.17 1.31 18.13
N PHE A 142 1.68 2.53 18.06
CA PHE A 142 2.04 3.32 19.25
C PHE A 142 0.97 4.31 19.71
N GLY A 143 -0.18 4.38 19.01
CA GLY A 143 -1.34 5.16 19.45
C GLY A 143 -1.18 6.68 19.31
N GLN A 144 -0.17 7.15 18.57
CA GLN A 144 0.03 8.59 18.39
C GLN A 144 -1.09 9.23 17.56
N SER A 145 -1.50 10.43 17.96
CA SER A 145 -2.55 11.19 17.29
C SER A 145 -2.03 11.97 16.08
N ILE A 146 -1.54 11.24 15.08
CA ILE A 146 -0.97 11.78 13.84
C ILE A 146 -1.67 11.23 12.59
N PRO A 147 -1.75 12.00 11.49
CA PRO A 147 -2.43 11.56 10.29
C PRO A 147 -1.61 10.55 9.50
N VAL A 148 -2.28 9.74 8.70
CA VAL A 148 -1.72 8.76 7.79
C VAL A 148 -2.32 8.99 6.41
N VAL A 149 -1.57 9.59 5.49
CA VAL A 149 -2.09 10.04 4.20
C VAL A 149 -1.56 9.17 3.06
N ASP A 150 -2.41 8.27 2.54
CA ASP A 150 -2.19 7.60 1.25
C ASP A 150 -2.88 8.35 0.10
N VAL A 151 -2.79 7.77 -1.11
CA VAL A 151 -3.48 8.29 -2.30
C VAL A 151 -5.02 8.31 -2.17
N ASN A 152 -5.60 7.43 -1.37
CA ASN A 152 -7.05 7.39 -1.15
C ASN A 152 -7.50 8.49 -0.19
N VAL A 153 -6.82 8.62 0.94
CA VAL A 153 -6.99 9.70 1.92
C VAL A 153 -6.79 11.05 1.24
N LYS A 154 -5.70 11.23 0.49
CA LYS A 154 -5.42 12.45 -0.27
C LYS A 154 -6.59 12.83 -1.20
N ARG A 155 -7.17 11.85 -1.90
CA ARG A 155 -8.32 12.07 -2.77
C ARG A 155 -9.58 12.46 -1.99
N VAL A 156 -9.86 11.80 -0.87
CA VAL A 156 -10.97 12.14 0.01
C VAL A 156 -10.83 13.59 0.48
N LEU A 157 -9.67 13.94 1.02
CA LEU A 157 -9.38 15.28 1.52
C LEU A 157 -9.49 16.34 0.41
N THR A 158 -8.93 16.07 -0.77
CA THR A 158 -9.07 16.97 -1.93
C THR A 158 -10.53 17.25 -2.24
N ARG A 159 -11.36 16.21 -2.38
CA ARG A 159 -12.77 16.35 -2.76
C ARG A 159 -13.60 16.98 -1.66
N TRP A 160 -13.26 16.70 -0.40
CA TRP A 160 -13.95 17.27 0.74
C TRP A 160 -13.71 18.79 0.84
N THR A 161 -12.48 19.27 0.65
CA THR A 161 -12.16 20.71 0.79
C THR A 161 -12.32 21.53 -0.48
N ASN A 162 -12.03 20.95 -1.65
CA ASN A 162 -12.02 21.69 -2.90
C ASN A 162 -13.29 21.44 -3.70
N ASN A 163 -13.78 22.45 -4.41
CA ASN A 163 -14.70 22.25 -5.52
C ASN A 163 -13.88 21.83 -6.75
N VAL A 164 -13.66 20.53 -6.91
CA VAL A 164 -12.77 19.95 -7.93
C VAL A 164 -13.18 20.45 -9.32
N ARG A 165 -12.22 21.04 -10.04
CA ARG A 165 -12.37 21.64 -11.39
C ARG A 165 -12.00 20.66 -12.50
N ALA A 166 -11.28 19.59 -12.18
CA ALA A 166 -11.00 18.50 -13.10
C ALA A 166 -11.06 17.13 -12.40
N PRO A 167 -11.57 16.06 -13.03
CA PRO A 167 -11.75 14.75 -12.39
C PRO A 167 -10.48 14.13 -11.75
N HIS A 168 -9.30 14.60 -12.19
CA HIS A 168 -7.99 14.11 -11.77
C HIS A 168 -7.22 15.07 -10.85
N GLU A 169 -7.80 16.22 -10.54
CA GLU A 169 -7.21 17.22 -9.67
C GLU A 169 -7.01 16.63 -8.27
N LEU A 170 -5.81 16.81 -7.75
CA LEU A 170 -5.44 16.47 -6.38
C LEU A 170 -4.64 17.66 -5.84
N ILE A 171 -4.87 18.02 -4.57
CA ILE A 171 -3.98 18.97 -3.89
C ILE A 171 -2.54 18.43 -3.84
N SER A 172 -1.55 19.25 -3.56
CA SER A 172 -0.17 18.77 -3.40
C SER A 172 -0.05 17.78 -2.22
N ASP A 173 1.00 16.95 -2.20
CA ASP A 173 1.23 16.06 -1.05
C ASP A 173 1.39 16.87 0.24
N THR A 174 2.17 17.94 0.22
CA THR A 174 2.33 18.87 1.35
C THR A 174 0.99 19.44 1.82
N ALA A 175 0.13 19.90 0.90
CA ALA A 175 -1.18 20.44 1.26
C ALA A 175 -2.09 19.36 1.89
N ALA A 176 -2.05 18.12 1.39
CA ALA A 176 -2.82 17.02 1.95
C ALA A 176 -2.37 16.65 3.37
N TRP A 177 -1.06 16.58 3.60
CA TRP A 177 -0.50 16.33 4.93
C TRP A 177 -0.86 17.45 5.91
N ASN A 178 -0.63 18.72 5.55
CA ASN A 178 -0.94 19.86 6.42
C ASN A 178 -2.44 19.94 6.74
N LEU A 179 -3.30 19.61 5.76
CA LEU A 179 -4.73 19.54 5.98
C LEU A 179 -5.09 18.40 6.93
N ALA A 180 -4.53 17.21 6.74
CA ALA A 180 -4.79 16.08 7.62
C ALA A 180 -4.33 16.35 9.07
N GLU A 181 -3.20 17.04 9.26
CA GLU A 181 -2.69 17.46 10.57
C GLU A 181 -3.65 18.42 11.29
N ARG A 182 -4.30 19.34 10.55
CA ARG A 182 -5.32 20.23 11.12
C ARG A 182 -6.65 19.53 11.43
N LEU A 183 -6.95 18.44 10.74
CA LEU A 183 -8.23 17.75 10.87
C LEU A 183 -8.19 16.61 11.86
N ILE A 184 -7.04 16.00 12.15
CA ILE A 184 -7.05 14.77 12.94
C ILE A 184 -7.61 14.99 14.36
N PRO A 185 -8.56 14.18 14.85
CA PRO A 185 -9.07 14.30 16.21
C PRO A 185 -8.10 13.70 17.22
N HIS A 186 -7.86 14.41 18.34
CA HIS A 186 -6.93 13.97 19.39
C HIS A 186 -7.23 12.57 19.95
N HIS A 187 -8.49 12.23 20.22
CA HIS A 187 -8.85 10.97 20.91
C HIS A 187 -9.28 9.81 20.00
N ARG A 188 -9.40 10.05 18.68
CA ARG A 188 -9.87 9.04 17.70
C ARG A 188 -9.01 9.00 16.44
N ALA A 189 -7.75 9.39 16.53
CA ALA A 189 -6.81 9.43 15.40
C ALA A 189 -6.72 8.09 14.65
N TYR A 190 -6.66 6.96 15.38
CA TYR A 190 -6.65 5.63 14.77
C TYR A 190 -7.88 5.41 13.89
N ASP A 191 -9.07 5.61 14.47
CA ASP A 191 -10.33 5.37 13.77
C ASP A 191 -10.52 6.35 12.62
N TRP A 192 -10.14 7.62 12.80
CA TRP A 192 -10.22 8.63 11.76
C TRP A 192 -9.36 8.27 10.54
N ASN A 193 -8.12 7.85 10.76
CA ASN A 193 -7.24 7.38 9.68
C ASN A 193 -7.84 6.16 8.97
N GLN A 194 -8.29 5.15 9.72
CA GLN A 194 -8.90 3.95 9.15
C GLN A 194 -10.22 4.23 8.43
N ALA A 195 -11.01 5.18 8.93
CA ALA A 195 -12.27 5.64 8.33
C ALA A 195 -12.02 6.31 6.99
N LEU A 196 -11.01 7.17 6.87
CA LEU A 196 -10.64 7.79 5.60
C LEU A 196 -10.13 6.77 4.58
N MET A 197 -9.36 5.78 5.03
CA MET A 197 -8.91 4.68 4.18
C MET A 197 -10.10 3.85 3.67
N ASP A 198 -11.04 3.50 4.55
CA ASP A 198 -12.25 2.75 4.18
C ASP A 198 -13.14 3.58 3.24
N LEU A 199 -13.43 4.83 3.60
CA LEU A 199 -14.21 5.76 2.78
C LEU A 199 -13.61 5.93 1.38
N GLY A 200 -12.30 6.19 1.31
CA GLY A 200 -11.60 6.34 0.04
C GLY A 200 -11.62 5.07 -0.80
N SER A 201 -11.56 3.90 -0.18
CA SER A 201 -11.55 2.62 -0.90
C SER A 201 -12.93 2.12 -1.36
N LEU A 202 -13.99 2.42 -0.61
CA LEU A 202 -15.33 1.86 -0.83
C LEU A 202 -16.30 2.84 -1.49
N VAL A 203 -16.24 4.11 -1.10
CA VAL A 203 -17.27 5.11 -1.43
C VAL A 203 -16.70 6.22 -2.28
N CYS A 204 -15.70 6.94 -1.78
CA CYS A 204 -15.03 8.03 -2.49
C CYS A 204 -13.92 7.48 -3.40
N THR A 205 -14.29 6.54 -4.27
CA THR A 205 -13.38 5.85 -5.18
C THR A 205 -12.83 6.78 -6.27
N ALA A 206 -11.70 6.41 -6.88
CA ALA A 206 -11.08 7.23 -7.91
C ALA A 206 -11.98 7.46 -9.13
N ARG A 207 -12.86 6.50 -9.45
CA ARG A 207 -13.77 6.54 -10.60
C ARG A 207 -15.16 6.19 -10.12
N ARG A 208 -16.16 6.99 -10.51
CA ARG A 208 -17.57 6.81 -10.12
C ARG A 208 -17.71 6.68 -8.59
N PRO A 209 -17.33 7.71 -7.81
CA PRO A 209 -17.56 7.70 -6.37
C PRO A 209 -19.05 7.64 -6.07
N ARG A 210 -19.43 6.96 -4.99
CA ARG A 210 -20.83 6.82 -4.57
C ARG A 210 -21.23 8.00 -3.70
N CYS A 211 -21.29 9.20 -4.29
CA CYS A 211 -21.51 10.43 -3.54
C CYS A 211 -22.82 10.42 -2.74
N VAL A 212 -23.88 9.77 -3.24
CA VAL A 212 -25.17 9.64 -2.55
C VAL A 212 -25.06 8.78 -1.28
N GLU A 213 -24.23 7.74 -1.30
CA GLU A 213 -23.97 6.85 -0.14
C GLU A 213 -22.89 7.42 0.81
N CYS A 214 -22.33 8.61 0.50
CA CYS A 214 -21.20 9.14 1.24
C CYS A 214 -21.63 9.74 2.58
N PRO A 215 -21.07 9.30 3.73
CA PRO A 215 -21.48 9.81 5.03
C PRO A 215 -21.25 11.32 5.17
N VAL A 216 -20.24 11.85 4.47
CA VAL A 216 -19.87 13.27 4.50
C VAL A 216 -20.41 14.04 3.29
N HIS A 217 -21.41 13.49 2.57
CA HIS A 217 -22.01 14.12 1.38
C HIS A 217 -22.44 15.56 1.65
N GLN A 218 -23.19 15.77 2.73
CA GLN A 218 -23.80 17.05 3.08
C GLN A 218 -22.76 18.17 3.35
N CYS A 219 -21.54 17.80 3.76
CA CYS A 219 -20.47 18.75 4.08
C CYS A 219 -19.27 18.70 3.11
N CYS A 220 -19.39 18.00 1.98
CA CYS A 220 -18.31 17.85 1.00
C CYS A 220 -18.41 18.89 -0.12
N CYS A 221 -17.35 19.67 -0.34
CA CYS A 221 -17.32 20.71 -1.38
C CYS A 221 -17.55 20.18 -2.80
N SER A 222 -17.13 18.95 -3.08
CA SER A 222 -17.29 18.32 -4.40
C SER A 222 -18.54 17.43 -4.54
N ALA A 223 -19.40 17.32 -3.52
CA ALA A 223 -20.50 16.35 -3.50
C ALA A 223 -21.44 16.43 -4.72
N PHE A 224 -21.67 17.65 -5.21
CA PHE A 224 -22.55 17.97 -6.34
C PHE A 224 -21.79 18.26 -7.64
N SER A 225 -20.48 18.03 -7.69
CA SER A 225 -19.69 18.29 -8.89
C SER A 225 -19.98 17.24 -9.98
N PRO A 226 -20.52 17.62 -11.14
CA PRO A 226 -20.83 16.68 -12.22
C PRO A 226 -19.56 16.04 -12.81
N LEU A 227 -18.40 16.68 -12.61
CA LEU A 227 -17.09 16.17 -13.04
C LEU A 227 -16.72 14.84 -12.37
N LEU A 228 -17.19 14.59 -11.15
CA LEU A 228 -16.91 13.34 -10.45
C LEU A 228 -17.60 12.12 -11.08
N MET A 229 -18.67 12.34 -11.86
CA MET A 229 -19.39 11.28 -12.58
C MET A 229 -18.76 10.93 -13.94
N GLN A 230 -17.82 11.75 -14.43
CA GLN A 230 -17.20 11.54 -15.73
C GLN A 230 -16.19 10.39 -15.71
N SER A 231 -16.27 9.54 -16.73
CA SER A 231 -15.35 8.44 -16.97
C SER A 231 -14.01 8.97 -17.51
N ILE A 232 -12.97 8.96 -16.68
CA ILE A 232 -11.62 9.32 -17.12
C ILE A 232 -10.94 8.10 -17.76
N GLN A 233 -10.62 8.19 -19.05
CA GLN A 233 -9.54 7.39 -19.64
C GLN A 233 -8.22 8.09 -19.32
N ARG A 234 -7.42 7.50 -18.42
CA ARG A 234 -6.01 7.87 -18.28
C ARG A 234 -5.20 6.88 -19.10
N ASP A 235 -4.29 7.39 -19.91
CA ASP A 235 -3.26 6.56 -20.53
C ASP A 235 -2.45 5.87 -19.43
N LYS A 236 -2.63 4.55 -19.33
CA LYS A 236 -1.81 3.76 -18.42
C LYS A 236 -0.40 3.74 -18.99
N LYS A 237 0.57 4.20 -18.21
CA LYS A 237 1.98 3.95 -18.50
C LYS A 237 2.16 2.44 -18.73
N ARG A 238 2.49 2.05 -19.96
CA ARG A 238 2.56 0.63 -20.35
C ARG A 238 3.72 -0.02 -19.61
N GLU A 239 3.42 -0.97 -18.73
CA GLU A 239 4.45 -1.81 -18.11
C GLU A 239 5.14 -2.64 -19.19
N PRO A 240 6.48 -2.80 -19.18
CA PRO A 240 7.17 -3.71 -20.08
C PRO A 240 6.53 -5.10 -20.03
N SER A 241 6.16 -5.63 -21.20
CA SER A 241 5.49 -6.93 -21.33
C SER A 241 6.14 -7.78 -22.41
N ARG A 242 5.90 -9.09 -22.36
CA ARG A 242 6.32 -10.05 -23.38
C ARG A 242 5.20 -11.05 -23.60
N LYS A 243 4.78 -11.25 -24.86
CA LYS A 243 3.63 -12.11 -25.21
C LYS A 243 2.36 -11.73 -24.42
N GLY A 244 2.09 -10.43 -24.30
CA GLY A 244 0.92 -9.90 -23.58
C GLY A 244 0.99 -9.98 -22.04
N ILE A 245 2.05 -10.56 -21.48
CA ILE A 245 2.18 -10.75 -20.02
C ILE A 245 3.15 -9.71 -19.45
N PRO A 246 2.76 -8.94 -18.42
CA PRO A 246 3.64 -7.98 -17.77
C PRO A 246 4.87 -8.61 -17.12
N ARG A 247 6.02 -7.92 -17.16
CA ARG A 247 7.30 -8.40 -16.62
C ARG A 247 7.19 -8.82 -15.15
N ARG A 248 6.41 -8.11 -14.31
CA ARG A 248 6.21 -8.50 -12.89
C ARG A 248 5.60 -9.89 -12.71
N LEU A 249 4.72 -10.32 -13.62
CA LEU A 249 4.11 -11.65 -13.56
C LEU A 249 5.13 -12.74 -13.95
N TYR A 250 5.98 -12.47 -14.95
CA TYR A 250 7.09 -13.38 -15.27
C TYR A 250 8.04 -13.55 -14.09
N ARG A 251 8.43 -12.47 -13.42
CA ARG A 251 9.29 -12.56 -12.22
C ARG A 251 8.68 -13.45 -11.14
N GLY A 252 7.38 -13.36 -10.90
CA GLY A 252 6.67 -14.24 -9.96
C GLY A 252 6.69 -15.71 -10.40
N ARG A 253 6.46 -16.00 -11.68
CA ARG A 253 6.52 -17.36 -12.22
C ARG A 253 7.92 -17.95 -12.15
N ILE A 254 8.95 -17.17 -12.52
CA ILE A 254 10.36 -17.55 -12.42
C ILE A 254 10.71 -17.89 -10.97
N LEU A 255 10.33 -17.03 -10.04
CA LEU A 255 10.57 -17.25 -8.61
C LEU A 255 9.97 -18.60 -8.17
N LYS A 256 8.71 -18.89 -8.54
CA LYS A 256 8.06 -20.18 -8.24
C LYS A 256 8.81 -21.38 -8.85
N LEU A 257 9.31 -21.27 -10.08
CA LEU A 257 10.07 -22.34 -10.74
C LEU A 257 11.43 -22.60 -10.07
N LEU A 258 12.03 -21.58 -9.46
CA LEU A 258 13.34 -21.66 -8.80
C LEU A 258 13.26 -22.03 -7.31
N HIS A 259 12.05 -22.28 -6.76
CA HIS A 259 11.88 -22.70 -5.36
C HIS A 259 12.58 -24.02 -5.04
N THR A 260 12.64 -24.95 -5.99
CA THR A 260 13.07 -26.34 -5.75
C THR A 260 14.44 -26.64 -6.35
N THR A 261 14.67 -26.25 -7.61
CA THR A 261 15.85 -26.69 -8.37
C THR A 261 16.45 -25.57 -9.19
N PRO A 262 17.80 -25.46 -9.24
CA PRO A 262 18.47 -24.52 -10.13
C PRO A 262 18.20 -24.85 -11.61
N ARG A 263 17.88 -23.84 -12.43
CA ARG A 263 17.51 -24.00 -13.84
C ARG A 263 18.27 -23.04 -14.75
N THR A 264 18.59 -23.45 -15.96
CA THR A 264 19.11 -22.54 -17.01
C THR A 264 17.99 -21.66 -17.57
N SER A 265 18.33 -20.58 -18.26
CA SER A 265 17.31 -19.72 -18.91
C SER A 265 16.48 -20.49 -19.95
N ARG A 266 17.07 -21.46 -20.66
CA ARG A 266 16.34 -22.34 -21.58
C ARG A 266 15.35 -23.27 -20.86
N GLN A 267 15.76 -23.87 -19.75
CA GLN A 267 14.86 -24.71 -18.94
C GLN A 267 13.68 -23.89 -18.39
N ILE A 268 13.94 -22.66 -17.92
CA ILE A 268 12.86 -21.76 -17.47
C ILE A 268 11.95 -21.37 -18.65
N ALA A 269 12.50 -21.08 -19.83
CA ALA A 269 11.71 -20.75 -21.01
C ALA A 269 10.77 -21.89 -21.43
N ALA A 270 11.23 -23.15 -21.35
CA ALA A 270 10.44 -24.33 -21.66
C ALA A 270 9.25 -24.53 -20.70
N GLU A 271 9.42 -24.17 -19.42
CA GLU A 271 8.33 -24.19 -18.43
C GLU A 271 7.33 -23.03 -18.62
N LEU A 272 7.81 -21.88 -19.09
CA LEU A 272 6.98 -20.68 -19.26
C LEU A 272 6.18 -20.69 -20.56
N TRP A 273 6.69 -21.33 -21.62
CA TRP A 273 6.13 -21.25 -22.96
C TRP A 273 6.19 -22.60 -23.70
N LYS A 274 5.07 -23.00 -24.32
CA LYS A 274 5.00 -24.17 -25.21
C LYS A 274 5.94 -24.06 -26.43
N LYS A 275 6.09 -22.85 -26.99
CA LYS A 275 6.99 -22.53 -28.10
C LYS A 275 7.73 -21.21 -27.80
N PHE A 276 9.05 -21.19 -27.96
CA PHE A 276 9.88 -20.01 -27.70
C PHE A 276 11.08 -19.95 -28.66
N SER A 277 11.50 -18.72 -28.97
CA SER A 277 12.66 -18.47 -29.85
C SER A 277 13.93 -18.16 -29.05
N THR A 278 15.07 -18.07 -29.74
CA THR A 278 16.33 -17.58 -29.16
C THR A 278 16.20 -16.16 -28.60
N HIS A 279 15.42 -15.30 -29.24
CA HIS A 279 15.11 -13.96 -28.74
C HIS A 279 14.33 -14.02 -27.42
N ASP A 280 13.37 -14.93 -27.27
CA ASP A 280 12.63 -15.10 -26.01
C ASP A 280 13.56 -15.49 -24.85
N VAL A 281 14.52 -16.38 -25.11
CA VAL A 281 15.53 -16.79 -24.12
C VAL A 281 16.45 -15.63 -23.77
N ARG A 282 16.86 -14.80 -24.74
CA ARG A 282 17.69 -13.61 -24.50
C ARG A 282 16.95 -12.61 -23.61
N TRP A 283 15.70 -12.30 -23.93
CA TRP A 283 14.85 -11.43 -23.10
C TRP A 283 14.69 -11.98 -21.68
N LEU A 284 14.42 -13.28 -21.52
CA LEU A 284 14.31 -13.93 -20.21
C LEU A 284 15.62 -13.86 -19.43
N THR A 285 16.76 -13.98 -20.11
CA THR A 285 18.08 -13.86 -19.51
C THR A 285 18.31 -12.44 -18.95
N GLU A 286 17.86 -11.39 -19.64
CA GLU A 286 17.91 -10.02 -19.11
C GLU A 286 17.00 -9.84 -17.89
N VAL A 287 15.82 -10.47 -17.88
CA VAL A 287 14.96 -10.48 -16.69
C VAL A 287 15.65 -11.17 -15.50
N LEU A 288 16.32 -12.30 -15.74
CA LEU A 288 17.08 -13.03 -14.72
C LEU A 288 18.28 -12.23 -14.20
N LYS A 289 19.04 -11.56 -15.09
CA LYS A 289 20.13 -10.65 -14.68
C LYS A 289 19.64 -9.54 -13.77
N GLN A 290 18.49 -8.92 -14.10
CA GLN A 290 17.89 -7.92 -13.22
C GLN A 290 17.49 -8.54 -11.88
N MET A 291 16.90 -9.75 -11.87
CA MET A 291 16.58 -10.45 -10.62
C MET A 291 17.84 -10.80 -9.80
N CYS A 292 18.99 -10.99 -10.44
CA CYS A 292 20.27 -11.12 -9.75
C CYS A 292 20.73 -9.81 -9.12
N SER A 293 20.66 -8.70 -9.85
CA SER A 293 20.97 -7.36 -9.35
C SER A 293 20.06 -6.98 -8.15
N ASP A 294 18.79 -7.37 -8.21
CA ASP A 294 17.83 -7.17 -7.13
C ASP A 294 18.04 -8.11 -5.93
N GLY A 295 19.03 -9.02 -5.97
CA GLY A 295 19.32 -9.97 -4.91
C GLY A 295 18.28 -11.08 -4.72
N ILE A 296 17.42 -11.32 -5.71
CA ILE A 296 16.38 -12.37 -5.65
C ILE A 296 16.92 -13.72 -6.12
N VAL A 297 17.72 -13.68 -7.19
CA VAL A 297 18.26 -14.86 -7.87
C VAL A 297 19.79 -14.78 -7.82
N ARG A 298 20.45 -15.92 -7.74
CA ARG A 298 21.89 -16.04 -7.98
C ARG A 298 22.15 -16.89 -9.21
N LYS A 299 23.24 -16.60 -9.90
CA LYS A 299 23.69 -17.37 -11.05
C LYS A 299 24.94 -18.15 -10.65
N ASN A 300 24.94 -19.47 -10.88
CA ASN A 300 26.13 -20.31 -10.77
C ASN A 300 26.37 -20.99 -12.13
N ARG A 301 27.49 -20.68 -12.78
CA ARG A 301 27.79 -21.05 -14.17
C ARG A 301 26.65 -20.65 -15.10
N THR A 302 25.86 -21.61 -15.59
CA THR A 302 24.74 -21.39 -16.51
C THR A 302 23.37 -21.50 -15.83
N LYS A 303 23.32 -21.93 -14.57
CA LYS A 303 22.07 -22.15 -13.83
C LYS A 303 21.77 -20.98 -12.89
N TYR A 304 20.49 -20.70 -12.74
CA TYR A 304 19.94 -19.71 -11.82
C TYR A 304 19.23 -20.44 -10.68
N ALA A 305 19.37 -19.94 -9.46
CA ALA A 305 18.72 -20.43 -8.26
C ALA A 305 18.26 -19.26 -7.40
N LEU A 306 17.35 -19.49 -6.45
CA LEU A 306 17.10 -18.47 -5.42
C LEU A 306 18.37 -18.23 -4.60
N VAL A 307 18.53 -16.99 -4.15
CA VAL A 307 19.49 -16.67 -3.10
C VAL A 307 19.01 -17.36 -1.83
N GLU A 308 19.89 -18.10 -1.17
CA GLU A 308 19.64 -18.64 0.17
C GLU A 308 20.05 -17.61 1.23
#